data_AF-A0A9P8Q0W2-F1
#
_entry.id   AF-A0A9P8Q0W2-F1
#
_cell.length_a   1.000
_cell.length_b   1.000
_cell.length_c   1.000
_cell.angle_alpha   90.00
_cell.angle_beta   90.00
_cell.angle_gamma   90.00
#
_symmetry.space_group_name_H-M   'P 1'
#
loop_
_entity.id
_entity.type
_entity.pdbx_description
1 polymer ?
#
loop_
_entity_poly.entity_id
_entity_poly.type
_entity_poly.pdbx_seq_one_letter_code
_entity_poly.pdbx_strand_id
1 'polypeptide(L)'
;RARIAGKSEEDYTEDTSQGWQRFSTDDVWFQGTSSMDKIIAQIKKRIPEKYPVYISLDVDCMDPGFAPGTGTIEPGGMTPREVLYLLRGLDFNLVGGDVVEVSPAYDNAEITATAA
;
A
#
# COMPACT_ATOMS: atom_id res chain seq x y z
N ARG A 1 -0.66 4.07 -8.67
CA ARG A 1 -0.38 5.46 -8.26
C ARG A 1 -1.16 6.35 -9.20
N ALA A 2 -1.95 7.25 -8.62
CA ALA A 2 -2.45 8.43 -9.32
C ALA A 2 -1.26 9.10 -10.03
N ARG A 3 -1.22 9.05 -11.36
CA ARG A 3 -0.13 9.66 -12.14
C ARG A 3 -0.11 11.16 -11.84
N ILE A 4 0.90 11.64 -11.10
CA ILE A 4 0.95 13.04 -10.66
C ILE A 4 1.26 14.01 -11.81
N ALA A 5 1.90 13.57 -12.90
CA ALA A 5 2.02 14.37 -14.15
C ALA A 5 2.63 13.61 -15.35
N GLY A 6 3.31 12.49 -15.13
CA GLY A 6 4.12 11.82 -16.15
C GLY A 6 3.31 11.08 -17.24
N LYS A 7 3.73 11.24 -18.50
CA LYS A 7 3.21 10.44 -19.63
C LYS A 7 4.06 9.20 -19.93
N SER A 8 5.21 9.04 -19.28
CA SER A 8 6.21 8.01 -19.52
C SER A 8 6.52 7.19 -18.26
N GLU A 9 7.36 6.15 -18.41
CA GLU A 9 7.87 5.30 -17.33
C GLU A 9 9.02 5.96 -16.53
N GLU A 10 9.24 7.27 -16.73
CA GLU A 10 10.32 8.03 -16.08
C GLU A 10 10.19 8.00 -14.56
N ASP A 11 8.98 8.18 -14.03
CA ASP A 11 8.70 8.06 -12.59
C ASP A 11 9.23 6.73 -12.03
N TYR A 12 9.02 5.62 -12.76
CA TYR A 12 9.51 4.32 -12.31
C TYR A 12 11.03 4.22 -12.31
N THR A 13 11.66 4.82 -13.32
CA THR A 13 13.12 4.82 -13.43
C THR A 13 13.73 5.68 -12.33
N GLU A 14 13.10 6.82 -12.03
CA GLU A 14 13.52 7.74 -10.98
C GLU A 14 13.48 7.07 -9.60
N ASP A 15 12.38 6.43 -9.18
CA ASP A 15 12.39 5.84 -7.83
C ASP A 15 13.44 4.72 -7.71
N THR A 16 13.65 3.95 -8.78
CA THR A 16 14.70 2.91 -8.80
C THR A 16 16.07 3.54 -8.60
N SER A 17 16.34 4.66 -9.27
CA SER A 17 17.63 5.37 -9.17
C SER A 17 17.88 5.93 -7.76
N GLN A 18 16.82 6.29 -7.05
CA GLN A 18 16.87 6.76 -5.65
C GLN A 18 16.95 5.60 -4.65
N GLY A 19 16.86 4.35 -5.11
CA GLY A 19 16.99 3.15 -4.27
C GLY A 19 15.71 2.71 -3.58
N TRP A 20 14.55 3.22 -4.02
CA TRP A 20 13.24 2.75 -3.54
C TRP A 20 12.99 1.31 -4.00
N GLN A 21 12.41 0.53 -3.10
CA GLN A 21 11.91 -0.80 -3.42
C GLN A 21 10.39 -0.71 -3.57
N ARG A 22 9.86 -1.27 -4.66
CA ARG A 22 8.44 -1.23 -4.97
C ARG A 22 7.91 -2.64 -5.17
N PHE A 23 6.66 -2.82 -4.78
CA PHE A 23 5.87 -4.01 -5.01
C PHE A 23 4.54 -3.56 -5.61
N SER A 24 4.18 -4.13 -6.75
CA SER A 24 2.92 -3.85 -7.44
C SER A 24 1.80 -4.72 -6.88
N THR A 25 0.55 -4.37 -7.18
CA THR A 25 -0.62 -5.20 -6.87
C THR A 25 -0.54 -6.56 -7.57
N ASP A 26 0.06 -6.61 -8.76
CA ASP A 26 0.36 -7.86 -9.47
C ASP A 26 1.32 -8.76 -8.69
N ASP A 27 2.37 -8.19 -8.07
CA ASP A 27 3.29 -8.95 -7.23
C ASP A 27 2.58 -9.62 -6.04
N VAL A 28 1.59 -8.92 -5.45
CA VAL A 28 0.73 -9.43 -4.38
C VAL A 28 -0.19 -10.53 -4.92
N TRP A 29 -0.81 -10.32 -6.08
CA TRP A 29 -1.86 -11.18 -6.63
C TRP A 29 -1.35 -12.54 -7.15
N PHE A 30 -0.27 -12.56 -7.95
CA PHE A 30 0.07 -13.73 -8.79
C PHE A 30 0.26 -15.07 -8.04
N GLN A 31 0.66 -15.04 -6.77
CA GLN A 31 0.82 -16.24 -5.93
C GLN A 31 0.12 -16.12 -4.56
N GLY A 32 -0.79 -15.14 -4.42
CA GLY A 32 -1.51 -14.87 -3.18
C GLY A 32 -0.61 -14.76 -1.95
N THR A 33 -0.92 -15.49 -0.88
CA THR A 33 -0.18 -15.43 0.39
C THR A 33 1.31 -15.74 0.26
N SER A 34 1.69 -16.68 -0.62
CA SER A 34 3.11 -17.00 -0.84
C SER A 34 3.89 -15.84 -1.45
N SER A 35 3.23 -14.99 -2.25
CA SER A 35 3.82 -13.74 -2.73
C SER A 35 3.97 -12.73 -1.59
N MET A 36 2.93 -12.55 -0.77
CA MET A 36 2.98 -11.62 0.36
C MET A 36 4.07 -11.98 1.39
N ASP A 37 4.25 -13.27 1.69
CA ASP A 37 5.34 -13.74 2.56
C ASP A 37 6.72 -13.34 2.00
N LYS A 38 6.92 -13.48 0.69
CA LYS A 38 8.16 -13.06 0.02
C LYS A 38 8.34 -11.55 0.10
N ILE A 39 7.28 -10.76 -0.09
CA ILE A 39 7.31 -9.30 0.03
C ILE A 39 7.72 -8.90 1.45
N ILE A 40 7.07 -9.44 2.48
CA ILE A 40 7.39 -9.20 3.89
C ILE A 40 8.86 -9.56 4.18
N ALA A 41 9.32 -10.72 3.71
CA ALA A 41 10.70 -11.15 3.90
C ALA A 41 11.71 -10.20 3.22
N GLN A 42 11.38 -9.67 2.03
CA GLN A 42 12.21 -8.68 1.34
C GLN A 42 12.25 -7.35 2.10
N ILE A 43 11.12 -6.87 2.61
CA ILE A 43 11.05 -5.65 3.43
C ILE A 43 11.91 -5.82 4.70
N LYS A 44 11.76 -6.93 5.43
CA LYS A 44 12.57 -7.27 6.62
C LYS A 44 14.07 -7.39 6.33
N LYS A 45 14.44 -7.89 5.15
CA LYS A 45 15.85 -7.93 4.74
C LYS A 45 16.42 -6.54 4.47
N ARG A 46 15.59 -5.60 3.98
CA ARG A 46 16.00 -4.26 3.60
C ARG A 46 16.10 -3.31 4.80
N ILE A 47 15.18 -3.42 5.74
CA ILE A 47 15.07 -2.54 6.90
C ILE A 47 15.64 -3.26 8.13
N PRO A 48 16.76 -2.82 8.72
CA PRO A 48 17.30 -3.49 9.89
C PRO A 48 16.41 -3.28 11.13
N GLU A 49 16.20 -4.33 11.92
CA GLU A 49 15.20 -4.37 13.02
C GLU A 49 15.33 -3.25 14.06
N LYS A 50 16.55 -2.76 14.29
CA LYS A 50 16.83 -1.70 15.27
C LYS A 50 16.32 -0.32 14.86
N TYR A 51 16.01 -0.09 13.58
CA TYR A 51 15.60 1.22 13.11
C TYR A 51 14.13 1.48 13.43
N PRO A 52 13.77 2.71 13.86
CA PRO A 52 12.38 3.09 14.00
C PRO A 52 11.71 3.07 12.62
N VAL A 53 10.52 2.49 12.54
CA VAL A 53 9.73 2.38 11.31
C VAL A 53 8.43 3.16 11.48
N TYR A 54 8.10 3.95 10.46
CA TYR A 54 6.82 4.64 10.34
C TYR A 54 6.06 4.05 9.15
N ILE A 55 4.75 3.83 9.30
CA ILE A 55 3.90 3.32 8.23
C ILE A 55 2.88 4.40 7.87
N SER A 56 2.84 4.76 6.58
CA SER A 56 1.76 5.57 6.03
C SER A 56 0.90 4.69 5.14
N LEU A 57 -0.40 4.65 5.41
CA LEU A 57 -1.38 3.89 4.64
C LEU A 57 -2.29 4.85 3.89
N ASP A 58 -2.10 4.93 2.58
CA ASP A 58 -3.05 5.57 1.68
C ASP A 58 -4.18 4.58 1.36
N VAL A 59 -5.44 4.91 1.69
CA VAL A 59 -6.57 4.00 1.44
C VAL A 59 -6.85 3.81 -0.04
N ASP A 60 -6.35 4.69 -0.91
CA ASP A 60 -6.51 4.57 -2.37
C ASP A 60 -5.70 3.41 -2.98
N CYS A 61 -4.81 2.77 -2.21
CA CYS A 61 -4.12 1.56 -2.63
C CYS A 61 -5.03 0.31 -2.65
N MET A 62 -6.18 0.38 -1.98
CA MET A 62 -7.18 -0.68 -1.97
C MET A 62 -8.09 -0.58 -3.19
N ASP A 63 -8.62 -1.73 -3.63
CA ASP A 63 -9.57 -1.72 -4.74
C ASP A 63 -10.81 -0.88 -4.39
N PRO A 64 -11.33 -0.06 -5.33
CA PRO A 64 -12.47 0.82 -5.09
C PRO A 64 -13.74 0.11 -4.64
N GLY A 65 -13.87 -1.21 -4.88
CA GLY A 65 -14.95 -2.02 -4.33
C GLY A 65 -14.94 -2.10 -2.80
N PHE A 66 -13.80 -1.82 -2.16
CA PHE A 66 -13.60 -1.84 -0.71
C PHE A 66 -13.23 -0.47 -0.12
N ALA A 67 -12.75 0.46 -0.94
CA ALA A 67 -12.41 1.82 -0.53
C ALA A 67 -12.96 2.87 -1.54
N PRO A 68 -14.29 2.96 -1.73
CA PRO A 68 -14.88 3.87 -2.72
C PRO A 68 -14.76 5.36 -2.35
N GLY A 69 -14.55 5.67 -1.07
CA GLY A 69 -14.52 7.00 -0.49
C GLY A 69 -13.13 7.61 -0.48
N THR A 70 -12.49 7.74 -1.64
CA THR A 70 -11.20 8.42 -1.83
C THR A 70 -11.25 9.38 -3.02
N GLY A 71 -10.33 10.34 -3.07
CA GLY A 71 -10.24 11.33 -4.14
C GLY A 71 -9.79 10.75 -5.50
N THR A 72 -8.98 9.69 -5.49
CA THR A 72 -8.47 9.06 -6.72
C THR A 72 -8.79 7.57 -6.75
N ILE A 73 -9.52 7.16 -7.77
CA ILE A 73 -10.04 5.80 -7.90
C ILE A 73 -9.23 5.06 -8.97
N GLU A 74 -8.52 3.99 -8.56
CA GLU A 74 -7.75 3.13 -9.46
C GLU A 74 -8.21 1.66 -9.32
N PRO A 75 -8.70 1.00 -10.39
CA PRO A 75 -9.12 -0.40 -10.32
C PRO A 75 -7.93 -1.36 -10.22
N GLY A 76 -8.12 -2.51 -9.56
CA GLY A 76 -7.08 -3.55 -9.42
C GLY A 76 -6.16 -3.33 -8.22
N GLY A 77 -6.68 -2.64 -7.19
CA GLY A 77 -6.02 -2.42 -5.91
C GLY A 77 -5.99 -3.67 -5.02
N MET A 78 -5.43 -3.53 -3.83
CA MET A 78 -5.41 -4.61 -2.84
C MET A 78 -6.78 -4.79 -2.18
N THR A 79 -7.07 -6.01 -1.72
CA THR A 79 -8.19 -6.26 -0.82
C THR A 79 -7.84 -5.84 0.62
N PRO A 80 -8.81 -5.48 1.47
CA PRO A 80 -8.54 -5.18 2.89
C PRO A 80 -7.84 -6.33 3.63
N ARG A 81 -8.09 -7.57 3.21
CA ARG A 81 -7.44 -8.75 3.79
C ARG A 81 -5.94 -8.78 3.49
N GLU A 82 -5.52 -8.40 2.28
CA GLU A 82 -4.10 -8.36 1.89
C GLU A 82 -3.37 -7.23 2.62
N VAL A 83 -3.98 -6.05 2.72
CA VAL A 83 -3.42 -4.93 3.50
C VAL A 83 -3.21 -5.35 4.95
N LEU A 84 -4.23 -5.91 5.60
CA LEU A 84 -4.11 -6.39 6.99
C LEU A 84 -3.08 -7.51 7.13
N TYR A 85 -2.94 -8.38 6.13
CA TYR A 85 -1.93 -9.44 6.14
C TYR A 85 -0.51 -8.87 6.10
N LEU A 86 -0.26 -7.92 5.21
CA LEU A 86 1.02 -7.22 5.13
C LEU A 86 1.33 -6.50 6.45
N LEU A 87 0.42 -5.67 6.96
CA LEU A 87 0.62 -4.92 8.20
C LEU A 87 0.92 -5.85 9.40
N ARG A 88 0.21 -6.97 9.53
CA ARG A 88 0.46 -7.95 10.60
C ARG A 88 1.80 -8.69 10.46
N GLY A 89 2.32 -8.81 9.23
CA GLY A 89 3.61 -9.42 8.97
C GLY A 89 4.81 -8.52 9.30
N LEU A 90 4.61 -7.20 9.32
CA LEU A 90 5.63 -6.18 9.54
C LEU A 90 5.88 -5.91 11.03
N ASP A 91 6.42 -6.93 11.72
CA ASP A 91 6.85 -6.84 13.12
C ASP A 91 8.18 -6.06 13.24
N PHE A 92 8.10 -4.74 13.25
CA PHE A 92 9.23 -3.82 13.40
C PHE A 92 9.10 -2.95 14.66
N ASN A 93 10.14 -2.19 14.98
CA ASN A 93 10.06 -1.07 15.94
C ASN A 93 9.20 0.07 15.37
N LEU A 94 7.87 -0.12 15.37
CA LEU A 94 6.91 0.86 14.88
C LEU A 94 6.83 2.05 15.85
N VAL A 95 7.19 3.23 15.36
CA VAL A 95 7.15 4.49 16.15
C VAL A 95 5.90 5.33 15.88
N GLY A 96 5.09 4.92 14.90
CA GLY A 96 3.85 5.57 14.55
C GLY A 96 3.34 5.15 13.17
N GLY A 97 2.18 5.67 12.82
CA GLY A 97 1.65 5.60 11.47
C GLY A 97 0.43 6.49 11.28
N ASP A 98 0.05 6.69 10.03
CA ASP A 98 -1.15 7.40 9.62
C ASP A 98 -1.95 6.60 8.59
N VAL A 99 -3.23 6.93 8.52
CA VAL A 99 -4.13 6.50 7.45
C VAL A 99 -4.64 7.76 6.77
N VAL A 100 -4.45 7.86 5.46
CA VAL A 100 -4.69 9.07 4.66
C VAL A 100 -5.65 8.80 3.51
N GLU A 101 -6.12 9.87 2.85
CA GLU A 101 -7.01 9.86 1.68
C GLU A 101 -8.42 9.27 1.89
N VAL A 102 -8.86 9.13 3.15
CA VAL A 102 -10.28 8.86 3.45
C VAL A 102 -11.08 10.13 3.20
N SER A 103 -12.06 10.04 2.29
CA SER A 103 -12.98 11.13 1.96
C SER A 103 -14.43 10.75 2.30
N PRO A 104 -14.93 11.13 3.49
CA PRO A 104 -16.29 10.81 3.95
C PRO A 104 -17.40 11.26 3.00
N ALA A 105 -17.18 12.35 2.25
CA ALA A 105 -18.15 12.86 1.29
C ALA A 105 -18.43 11.89 0.12
N TYR A 106 -17.49 10.98 -0.18
CA TYR A 106 -17.61 9.97 -1.22
C TYR A 106 -17.82 8.56 -0.64
N ASP A 107 -17.82 8.41 0.69
CA ASP A 107 -17.89 7.12 1.36
C ASP A 107 -19.34 6.72 1.70
N ASN A 108 -20.00 6.08 0.75
CA ASN A 108 -21.34 5.57 0.98
C ASN A 108 -21.31 4.40 1.99
N ALA A 109 -22.13 4.49 3.04
CA ALA A 109 -22.23 3.48 4.09
C ALA A 109 -20.93 3.22 4.88
N GLU A 110 -20.03 4.21 4.95
CA GLU A 110 -18.80 4.15 5.77
C GLU A 110 -17.87 2.98 5.42
N ILE A 111 -17.92 2.51 4.17
CA ILE A 111 -17.20 1.33 3.70
C ILE A 111 -15.69 1.57 3.81
N THR A 112 -15.22 2.71 3.33
CA THR A 112 -13.80 3.10 3.33
C THR A 112 -13.33 3.37 4.74
N ALA A 113 -14.12 4.09 5.54
CA ALA A 113 -13.84 4.33 6.95
C ALA A 113 -13.73 3.04 7.77
N THR A 114 -14.46 1.98 7.37
CA THR A 114 -14.37 0.66 8.02
C THR A 114 -13.19 -0.17 7.53
N ALA A 115 -12.73 0.05 6.29
CA ALA A 115 -11.59 -0.64 5.70
C ALA A 115 -10.23 -0.04 6.12
N ALA A 116 -10.23 1.25 6.46
CA ALA A 116 -9.12 2.03 7.00
C ALA A 116 -8.71 1.58 8.42
#